data_AF-A0A8H3CGF9-F1
#
_entry.id   AF-A0A8H3CGF9-F1
#
_cell.length_a   1.000
_cell.length_b   1.000
_cell.length_c   1.000
_cell.angle_alpha   90.00
_cell.angle_beta   90.00
_cell.angle_gamma   90.00
#
_symmetry.space_group_name_H-M   'P 1'
#
loop_
_entity.id
_entity.type
_entity.pdbx_description
1 polymer ?
#
loop_
_entity_poly.entity_id
_entity_poly.type
_entity_poly.pdbx_seq_one_letter_code
_entity_poly.pdbx_strand_id
1 'polypeptide(L)' 'MSSSRESARVANAHQTLETLYDISQLLNTGLDRETLATCVSMIESGVNPEALATVIKELRREAAGLAASPTER' A
#
# COMPACT_ATOMS: atom_id res chain seq x y z
N MET A 1 7.54 11.28 30.72
CA MET A 1 8.38 10.21 30.16
C MET A 1 7.63 9.27 29.21
N SER A 2 6.38 8.87 29.50
CA SER A 2 5.58 8.01 28.59
C SER A 2 5.20 8.70 27.27
N SER A 3 4.76 9.97 27.30
CA SER A 3 4.40 10.74 26.10
C SER A 3 5.55 10.90 25.09
N SER A 4 6.78 11.16 25.54
CA SER A 4 7.94 11.32 24.64
C SER A 4 8.29 10.04 23.87
N ARG A 5 8.08 8.86 24.46
CA ARG A 5 8.31 7.57 23.79
C ARG A 5 7.26 7.29 22.73
N GLU A 6 6.02 7.67 22.99
CA GLU A 6 4.93 7.53 22.03
C GLU A 6 5.14 8.43 20.81
N SER A 7 5.53 9.70 21.03
CA SER A 7 5.89 10.60 19.93
C SER A 7 7.04 10.06 19.09
N ALA A 8 8.08 9.50 19.71
CA ALA A 8 9.19 8.87 18.99
C ALA A 8 8.75 7.64 18.18
N ARG A 9 7.86 6.81 18.73
CA ARG A 9 7.32 5.64 18.02
C ARG A 9 6.52 6.05 16.79
N VAL A 10 5.67 7.07 16.92
CA VAL A 10 4.88 7.59 15.79
C VAL A 10 5.81 8.17 14.72
N ALA A 11 6.79 9.00 15.10
CA ALA A 11 7.76 9.56 14.15
C ALA A 11 8.53 8.46 13.40
N ASN A 12 8.98 7.42 14.09
CA ASN A 12 9.67 6.29 13.46
C ASN A 12 8.77 5.53 12.47
N ALA A 13 7.52 5.28 12.84
CA ALA A 13 6.56 4.62 11.93
C ALA A 13 6.34 5.43 10.66
N HIS A 14 6.19 6.75 10.78
CA HIS A 14 6.12 7.65 9.62
C HIS A 14 7.38 7.56 8.76
N GLN A 15 8.57 7.65 9.35
CA GLN A 15 9.85 7.55 8.63
C GLN A 15 9.99 6.22 7.87
N THR A 16 9.56 5.11 8.49
CA THR A 16 9.56 3.79 7.85
C THR A 16 8.62 3.77 6.65
N LEU A 17 7.40 4.31 6.79
CA LEU A 17 6.43 4.40 5.69
C LEU A 17 6.92 5.30 4.55
N GLU A 18 7.57 6.43 4.84
CA GLU A 18 8.26 7.27 3.84
C GLU A 18 9.31 6.46 3.07
N THR A 19 10.18 5.74 3.78
CA THR A 19 11.24 4.94 3.15
C THR A 19 10.66 3.84 2.25
N LEU A 20 9.60 3.15 2.71
CA LEU A 20 8.91 2.13 1.91
C LEU A 20 8.24 2.73 0.67
N TYR A 21 7.70 3.95 0.79
CA TYR A 21 7.10 4.65 -0.34
C TYR A 21 8.16 5.03 -1.39
N ASP A 22 9.32 5.53 -0.98
CA ASP A 22 10.41 5.84 -1.92
C ASP A 22 10.88 4.58 -2.67
N ILE A 23 11.01 3.46 -1.97
CA ILE A 23 11.32 2.16 -2.60
C ILE A 23 10.23 1.77 -3.60
N SER A 24 8.95 1.95 -3.24
CA SER A 24 7.81 1.66 -4.12
C SER A 24 7.82 2.49 -5.41
N GLN A 25 8.17 3.78 -5.31
CA GLN A 25 8.30 4.65 -6.48
C GLN A 25 9.49 4.25 -7.36
N LEU A 26 10.64 3.93 -6.77
CA LEU A 26 11.83 3.47 -7.51
C LEU A 26 11.54 2.18 -8.29
N LEU A 27 10.73 1.29 -7.72
CA LEU A 27 10.32 0.04 -8.36
C LEU A 27 9.10 0.19 -9.28
N ASN A 28 8.56 1.40 -9.43
CA ASN A 28 7.37 1.68 -10.24
C ASN A 28 6.18 0.75 -9.94
N THR A 29 5.92 0.44 -8.66
CA THR A 29 4.80 -0.45 -8.30
C THR A 29 3.42 0.20 -8.58
N GLY A 30 3.40 1.53 -8.72
CA GLY A 30 2.19 2.31 -8.91
C GLY A 30 1.30 2.34 -7.67
N LEU A 31 1.83 2.06 -6.48
CA LEU A 31 1.10 2.22 -5.22
C LEU A 31 1.24 3.67 -4.72
N ASP A 32 0.12 4.32 -4.43
CA ASP A 32 0.13 5.57 -3.66
C ASP A 32 0.38 5.29 -2.17
N ARG A 33 0.58 6.37 -1.41
CA ARG A 33 0.94 6.29 0.01
C ARG A 33 -0.13 5.61 0.87
N GLU A 34 -1.40 5.85 0.57
CA GLU A 34 -2.54 5.30 1.31
C GLU A 34 -2.69 3.80 1.06
N THR A 35 -2.60 3.39 -0.21
CA THR A 35 -2.63 1.97 -0.60
C THR A 35 -1.45 1.23 -0.01
N LEU A 36 -0.24 1.80 -0.05
CA LEU A 36 0.93 1.19 0.55
C LEU A 36 0.78 1.01 2.07
N ALA A 37 0.28 2.02 2.78
CA ALA A 37 0.02 1.92 4.21
C ALA A 37 -1.00 0.81 4.54
N THR A 38 -2.03 0.68 3.70
CA THR A 38 -3.01 -0.40 3.81
C THR A 38 -2.35 -1.77 3.62
N CYS A 39 -1.51 -1.93 2.59
CA CYS A 39 -0.75 -3.17 2.38
C CYS A 39 0.14 -3.52 3.57
N VAL A 40 0.85 -2.54 4.14
CA VAL A 40 1.69 -2.75 5.33
C VAL A 40 0.84 -3.22 6.50
N SER A 41 -0.30 -2.59 6.78
CA SER A 41 -1.20 -3.00 7.86
C SER A 41 -1.75 -4.42 7.69
N MET A 42 -2.08 -4.81 6.45
CA MET A 42 -2.51 -6.17 6.14
C MET A 42 -1.40 -7.19 6.39
N ILE A 43 -0.17 -6.88 5.95
CA ILE A 43 1.00 -7.75 6.16
C ILE A 43 1.34 -7.87 7.65
N GLU A 44 1.30 -6.77 8.40
CA GLU A 44 1.47 -6.77 9.86
C GLU A 44 0.40 -7.59 10.58
N SER A 45 -0.80 -7.71 9.99
CA SER A 45 -1.89 -8.56 10.47
C SER A 45 -1.74 -10.03 10.06
N GLY A 46 -0.65 -10.40 9.38
CA GLY A 46 -0.33 -11.78 9.00
C GLY A 46 -0.74 -12.18 7.58
N VAL A 47 -1.18 -11.22 6.75
CA VAL A 47 -1.48 -11.50 5.34
C VAL A 47 -0.18 -11.79 4.58
N ASN A 48 -0.19 -12.85 3.77
CA ASN A 48 0.94 -13.20 2.91
C ASN A 48 1.17 -12.12 1.82
N PRO A 49 2.39 -11.53 1.69
CA PRO A 49 2.67 -10.47 0.73
C PRO A 49 2.50 -10.89 -0.74
N GLU A 50 2.89 -12.11 -1.10
CA GLU A 50 2.80 -12.61 -2.48
C GLU A 50 1.33 -12.78 -2.93
N ALA A 51 0.49 -13.31 -2.04
CA ALA A 51 -0.95 -13.44 -2.25
C ALA A 51 -1.61 -12.06 -2.38
N LEU A 52 -1.26 -11.12 -1.50
CA LEU A 52 -1.76 -9.74 -1.58
C LEU A 52 -1.37 -9.06 -2.89
N ALA A 53 -0.11 -9.21 -3.33
CA ALA A 53 0.35 -8.67 -4.60
C ALA A 53 -0.43 -9.26 -5.80
N THR A 54 -0.79 -10.55 -5.71
CA THR A 54 -1.63 -11.21 -6.72
C THR A 54 -3.00 -10.56 -6.77
N VAL A 55 -3.68 -10.43 -5.61
CA VAL A 55 -5.01 -9.78 -5.53
C VAL A 55 -5.00 -8.36 -6.09
N ILE A 56 -3.99 -7.55 -5.75
CA ILE A 56 -3.87 -6.17 -6.25
C ILE A 56 -3.76 -6.14 -7.78
N LYS A 57 -2.97 -7.04 -8.37
CA LYS A 57 -2.82 -7.13 -9.83
C LYS A 57 -4.13 -7.53 -10.51
N GLU A 58 -4.85 -8.49 -9.94
CA GLU A 58 -6.14 -8.94 -10.47
C GLU A 58 -7.18 -7.81 -10.43
N LEU A 59 -7.31 -7.11 -9.28
CA LEU A 59 -8.24 -5.98 -9.13
C LEU A 59 -7.93 -4.84 -10.12
N ARG A 60 -6.65 -4.52 -10.32
CA ARG A 60 -6.23 -3.51 -11.31
C ARG A 60 -6.59 -3.93 -12.74
N ARG A 61 -6.41 -5.20 -13.07
CA ARG A 61 -6.76 -5.74 -14.39
C ARG A 61 -8.27 -5.67 -14.63
N GLU A 62 -9.07 -6.06 -13.65
CA GLU A 62 -10.54 -5.97 -13.72
C GLU A 62 -11.03 -4.53 -13.84
N ALA A 63 -10.49 -3.61 -13.03
CA ALA A 63 -10.83 -2.19 -13.11
C ALA A 63 -10.51 -1.59 -14.49
N ALA A 64 -9.36 -1.96 -15.08
CA ALA A 64 -9.01 -1.53 -16.43
C ALA A 64 -9.97 -2.11 -17.49
N GLY A 65 -10.37 -3.38 -17.35
CA GLY A 65 -11.36 -4.01 -18.24
C GLY A 65 -12.74 -3.36 -18.18
N LEU A 66 -13.19 -2.99 -16.97
CA LEU A 66 -14.44 -2.26 -16.76
C LEU A 66 -14.40 -0.86 -17.39
N ALA A 67 -13.28 -0.14 -17.25
CA ALA A 67 -13.10 1.18 -17.84
C ALA A 67 -13.03 1.16 -19.39
N ALA A 68 -12.53 0.05 -19.96
CA ALA A 68 -12.42 -0.13 -21.41
C ALA A 68 -13.72 -0.62 -22.07
N SER A 69 -14.70 -1.07 -21.30
CA SER A 69 -16.00 -1.51 -21.81
C SER A 69 -16.87 -0.28 -22.07
N PRO A 70 -17.16 0.10 -23.33
CA PRO A 70 -18.06 1.21 -23.59
C PRO A 70 -19.41 0.82 -23.02
N THR A 71 -19.83 1.52 -21.97
CA THR A 71 -21.19 1.46 -21.47
C THR A 71 -22.09 1.88 -22.63
N GLU A 72 -22.79 0.92 -23.24
CA GLU A 72 -23.94 1.19 -24.09
C GLU A 72 -24.93 2.02 -23.26
N ARG A 73 -24.96 3.33 -23.51
CA ARG A 73 -26.00 4.26 -23.07
C ARG A 73 -26.80 4.68 -24.28
#